data_AF-A0A829YEB2-F1
#
_entry.id   AF-A0A829YEB2-F1
#
_cell.length_a   1.000
_cell.length_b   1.000
_cell.length_c   1.000
_cell.angle_alpha   90.00
_cell.angle_beta   90.00
_cell.angle_gamma   90.00
#
_symmetry.space_group_name_H-M   'P 1'
#
loop_
_entity.id
_entity.type
_entity.pdbx_description
1 polymer ?
#
loop_
_entity_poly.entity_id
_entity_poly.type
_entity_poly.pdbx_seq_one_letter_code
_entity_poly.pdbx_strand_id
1 'polypeptide(L)' 'MAQALAKKTGLSRETLYRTLSAEGNPRLDTLDLLLRAFGLRLSVQPAQKSRARRSARART' A
#
# COMPACT_ATOMS: atom_id res chain seq x y z
N MET A 1 -12.03 -10.26 -12.91
CA MET A 1 -11.85 -9.51 -11.65
C MET A 1 -11.80 -7.98 -11.85
N ALA A 2 -10.97 -7.45 -12.77
CA ALA A 2 -10.83 -6.01 -13.00
C ALA A 2 -12.13 -5.25 -13.34
N GLN A 3 -13.10 -5.86 -14.02
CA GLN A 3 -14.38 -5.23 -14.37
C GLN A 3 -15.29 -4.97 -13.16
N ALA A 4 -15.34 -5.90 -12.21
CA ALA A 4 -16.14 -5.75 -11.00
C ALA A 4 -15.53 -4.67 -10.08
N LEU A 5 -14.20 -4.57 -10.08
CA LEU A 5 -13.47 -3.59 -9.31
C LEU A 5 -13.66 -2.18 -9.89
N ALA A 6 -13.60 -2.02 -11.22
CA ALA A 6 -13.86 -0.76 -11.90
C ALA A 6 -15.25 -0.18 -11.55
N LYS A 7 -16.28 -1.03 -11.51
CA LYS A 7 -17.63 -0.62 -11.10
C LYS A 7 -17.73 -0.24 -9.62
N LYS A 8 -16.97 -0.89 -8.75
CA LYS A 8 -16.97 -0.61 -7.30
C LYS A 8 -16.13 0.60 -6.90
N THR A 9 -15.04 0.87 -7.61
CA THR A 9 -14.11 1.96 -7.27
C THR A 9 -14.28 3.20 -8.15
N GLY A 10 -15.03 3.11 -9.25
CA GLY A 10 -15.14 4.18 -10.25
C GLY A 10 -13.87 4.38 -11.09
N LEU A 11 -12.86 3.51 -10.93
CA LEU A 11 -11.59 3.61 -11.62
C LEU A 11 -11.65 2.97 -13.01
N SER A 12 -10.96 3.58 -13.98
CA SER A 12 -10.81 2.98 -15.31
C SER A 12 -10.03 1.65 -15.22
N ARG A 13 -10.27 0.74 -16.16
CA ARG A 13 -9.50 -0.52 -16.25
C ARG A 13 -8.00 -0.25 -16.37
N GLU A 14 -7.61 0.78 -17.11
CA GLU A 14 -6.21 1.14 -17.29
C GLU A 14 -5.58 1.58 -15.97
N THR A 15 -6.28 2.41 -15.18
CA THR A 15 -5.84 2.82 -13.84
C THR A 15 -5.71 1.61 -12.90
N LEU A 16 -6.64 0.66 -12.98
CA LEU A 16 -6.58 -0.58 -12.21
C LEU A 16 -5.39 -1.45 -12.61
N TYR A 17 -5.17 -1.66 -13.91
CA TYR A 17 -4.02 -2.43 -14.39
C TYR A 17 -2.70 -1.76 -14.04
N ARG A 18 -2.60 -0.43 -14.16
CA ARG A 18 -1.37 0.31 -13.81
C ARG A 18 -1.09 0.31 -12.30
N THR A 19 -2.14 0.31 -11.47
CA THR A 19 -2.02 0.28 -10.00
C THR A 19 -1.73 -1.11 -9.44
N LEU A 20 -2.32 -2.15 -10.04
CA LEU A 20 -2.15 -3.55 -9.62
C LEU A 20 -1.02 -4.27 -10.36
N SER A 21 -0.34 -3.60 -11.30
CA SER A 21 0.83 -4.12 -11.99
C SER A 21 2.05 -4.14 -11.05
N ALA A 22 2.99 -5.05 -11.32
CA ALA A 22 4.25 -5.16 -10.59
C ALA A 22 5.12 -3.88 -10.65
N GLU A 23 4.94 -3.04 -11.67
CA GLU A 23 5.62 -1.74 -11.82
C GLU A 23 4.75 -0.53 -11.43
N GLY A 24 3.63 -0.76 -10.75
CA GLY A 24 2.68 0.32 -10.43
C GLY A 24 3.25 1.35 -9.45
N ASN A 25 3.10 2.64 -9.79
CA ASN A 25 3.30 3.78 -8.87
C ASN A 25 1.95 4.47 -8.59
N PRO A 26 1.04 3.85 -7.82
CA PRO A 26 -0.26 4.42 -7.57
C PRO A 26 -0.17 5.63 -6.65
N ARG A 27 -1.09 6.58 -6.87
CA ARG A 27 -1.33 7.63 -5.88
C ARG A 27 -1.97 7.02 -4.63
N LEU A 28 -1.71 7.62 -3.46
CA LEU A 28 -2.25 7.15 -2.18
C LEU A 28 -3.78 7.13 -2.15
N ASP A 29 -4.44 8.10 -2.79
CA ASP A 29 -5.91 8.15 -2.92
C ASP A 29 -6.48 6.93 -3.65
N THR A 30 -5.81 6.51 -4.73
CA THR A 30 -6.23 5.40 -5.57
C THR A 30 -6.04 4.08 -4.80
N LEU A 31 -4.94 3.96 -4.05
CA LEU A 31 -4.68 2.80 -3.20
C LEU A 31 -5.70 2.68 -2.07
N ASP A 32 -6.05 3.78 -1.39
CA ASP A 32 -7.07 3.79 -0.33
C ASP A 32 -8.44 3.33 -0.86
N LEU A 33 -8.88 3.85 -2.01
CA LEU A 33 -10.12 3.43 -2.68
C LEU A 33 -10.15 1.93 -2.97
N LEU A 34 -9.03 1.39 -3.47
CA LEU A 34 -8.91 -0.04 -3.76
C LEU A 34 -8.99 -0.89 -2.49
N LEU A 35 -8.24 -0.52 -1.46
CA LEU A 35 -8.24 -1.24 -0.19
C LEU A 35 -9.65 -1.25 0.41
N ARG A 36 -10.35 -0.12 0.41
CA ARG A 36 -11.75 -0.03 0.88
C ARG A 36 -12.70 -0.93 0.09
N ALA A 37 -12.55 -1.01 -1.23
CA ALA A 37 -13.36 -1.89 -2.07
C ALA A 37 -13.15 -3.39 -1.75
N PHE A 38 -12.01 -3.73 -1.16
CA PHE A 38 -11.69 -5.06 -0.64
C PHE A 38 -11.99 -5.23 0.86
N GLY A 39 -12.52 -4.22 1.54
CA GLY A 39 -12.75 -4.27 2.99
C GLY A 39 -11.46 -4.13 3.83
N LEU A 40 -10.39 -3.60 3.24
CA LEU A 40 -9.09 -3.37 3.86
C LEU A 40 -8.89 -1.88 4.18
N ARG A 41 -7.93 -1.55 5.05
CA ARG A 41 -7.56 -0.17 5.38
C ARG A 41 -6.05 0.01 5.51
N LEU A 42 -5.55 1.22 5.21
CA LEU A 42 -4.18 1.63 5.56
C LEU A 42 -4.10 2.02 7.03
N SER A 43 -3.01 1.67 7.69
CA SER A 43 -2.68 2.16 9.03
C SER A 43 -1.21 2.50 9.13
N VAL A 44 -0.90 3.64 9.73
CA VAL A 44 0.47 4.06 10.02
C VAL A 44 0.81 3.60 11.43
N GLN A 45 1.96 2.93 11.57
CA GLN A 45 2.53 2.52 12.86
C GLN A 45 3.91 3.16 13.02
N PRO A 46 4.34 3.46 14.26
CA PRO A 46 5.69 3.95 14.49
C PRO A 46 6.72 2.96 13.94
N ALA A 47 7.68 3.46 13.15
CA ALA A 47 8.80 2.64 12.70
C ALA A 47 9.56 2.15 13.93
N GLN A 48 9.66 0.83 14.09
CA GLN A 48 10.41 0.23 15.19
C GLN A 48 11.87 0.65 15.03
N LYS A 49 12.36 1.55 15.88
CA LYS A 49 13.77 1.97 15.87
C LYS A 49 14.61 0.71 15.99
N SER A 50 15.31 0.34 14.92
CA SER A 50 16.13 -0.86 14.86
C SER A 50 17.11 -0.83 16.03
N ARG A 51 16.85 -1.70 17.01
CA ARG A 51 17.62 -1.83 18.26
C ARG A 51 19.07 -2.25 18.00
N ALA A 52 19.38 -2.65 16.76
CA ALA A 52 20.67 -3.10 16.25
C ALA A 52 21.82 -2.07 16.36
N ARG A 53 21.55 -0.77 16.53
CA ARG A 53 22.62 0.23 16.75
C ARG A 53 23.05 0.38 18.21
N ARG A 54 22.32 -0.18 19.18
CA ARG A 54 22.63 0.01 20.61
C ARG A 54 23.55 -1.07 21.19
N SER A 55 23.61 -2.26 20.58
CA SER A 55 24.48 -3.36 21.03
C SER A 55 25.94 -3.23 20.58
N ALA A 56 26.25 -2.37 19.62
CA ALA A 56 27.63 -2.12 19.17
C ALA A 56 28.42 -1.18 20.09
N ARG A 57 27.76 -0.44 21.00
CA ARG A 57 28.41 0.55 21.89
C ARG A 57 28.57 0.07 23.34
N ALA A 58 28.06 -1.10 23.69
CA ALA A 58 28.15 -1.67 25.04
C ALA A 58 29.30 -2.69 25.21
N ARG A 59 30.25 -2.72 24.26
CA ARG A 59 31.45 -3.58 24.30
C ARG A 59 32.69 -2.73 24.04
N THR A 60 33.09 -1.96 25.03
CA THR A 60 34.42 -1.33 25.18
C THR A 60 34.68 -1.20 26.66
#